data_AF-A0A7Z0SSF6-F1
#
_entry.id   AF-A0A7Z0SSF6-F1
#
_cell.length_a   1.000
_cell.length_b   1.000
_cell.length_c   1.000
_cell.angle_alpha   90.00
_cell.angle_beta   90.00
_cell.angle_gamma   90.00
#
_symmetry.space_group_name_H-M   'P 1'
#
loop_
_entity.id
_entity.type
_entity.pdbx_description
1 polymer ?
#
loop_
_entity_poly.entity_id
_entity_poly.type
_entity_poly.pdbx_seq_one_letter_code
_entity_poly.pdbx_strand_id
1 'polypeptide(L)' 'MRIEETGEASHNAPMDEYVADALLDRATDLAYRRFGEATSDDHIEAAYERVVYNWQRGLGDAGVVTVH' A
#
# COMPACT_ATOMS: atom_id res chain seq x y z
N MET A 1 8.53 -27.02 16.10
CA MET A 1 7.74 -25.78 15.95
C MET A 1 8.59 -24.63 16.49
N ARG A 2 9.25 -23.88 15.61
CA ARG A 2 9.83 -22.58 15.93
C ARG A 2 9.18 -21.60 14.98
N ILE A 3 8.31 -20.78 15.53
CA ILE A 3 7.79 -19.61 14.84
C ILE A 3 8.95 -18.62 14.92
N GLU A 4 9.62 -18.40 13.80
CA GLU A 4 10.62 -17.34 13.69
C GLU A 4 9.84 -16.03 13.64
N GLU A 5 9.79 -15.38 14.79
CA GLU A 5 9.30 -14.03 15.00
C GLU A 5 10.25 -13.07 14.25
N THR A 6 10.07 -12.93 12.94
CA THR A 6 10.74 -11.88 12.16
C THR A 6 10.10 -10.56 12.57
N GLY A 7 10.74 -9.90 13.54
CA GLY A 7 10.38 -8.57 13.99
C GLY A 7 10.20 -7.63 12.80
N GLU A 8 8.99 -7.08 12.69
CA GLU A 8 8.65 -6.00 11.79
C GLU A 8 9.49 -4.78 12.19
N ALA A 9 10.66 -4.66 11.59
CA ALA A 9 11.43 -3.43 11.61
C ALA A 9 10.58 -2.37 10.90
N SER A 10 9.90 -1.53 11.69
CA SER A 10 9.17 -0.38 11.18
C SER A 10 10.09 0.42 10.27
N HIS A 11 9.77 0.39 8.98
CA HIS A 11 10.50 1.07 7.91
C HIS A 11 10.15 2.56 7.97
N ASN A 12 10.74 3.26 8.93
CA ASN A 12 10.60 4.72 9.10
C ASN A 12 11.51 5.48 8.13
N ALA A 13 11.66 5.02 6.89
CA ALA A 13 12.39 5.78 5.89
C ALA A 13 11.65 7.12 5.65
N PRO A 14 12.38 8.23 5.42
CA PRO A 14 11.75 9.48 5.04
C PRO A 14 11.02 9.31 3.70
N MET A 15 9.80 9.84 3.62
CA MET A 15 9.04 9.89 2.37
C MET A 15 9.35 11.22 1.68
N ASP A 16 10.12 11.14 0.60
CA ASP A 16 10.32 12.26 -0.32
C ASP A 16 9.26 12.24 -1.45
N GLU A 17 9.32 13.23 -2.33
CA GLU A 17 8.39 13.36 -3.46
C GLU A 17 8.42 12.14 -4.40
N TYR A 18 9.60 11.57 -4.65
CA TYR A 18 9.76 10.41 -5.52
C TYR A 18 9.13 9.16 -4.92
N VAL A 19 9.29 8.96 -3.61
CA VAL A 19 8.65 7.87 -2.89
C VAL A 19 7.13 8.07 -2.87
N ALA A 20 6.64 9.28 -2.62
CA ALA A 20 5.22 9.58 -2.62
C ALA A 20 4.57 9.27 -3.99
N ASP A 21 5.18 9.74 -5.08
CA ASP A 21 4.71 9.48 -6.45
C ASP A 21 4.70 7.98 -6.76
N ALA A 22 5.77 7.25 -6.40
CA ALA A 22 5.84 5.80 -6.63
C ALA A 22 4.77 5.03 -5.85
N LEU A 23 4.43 5.47 -4.63
CA LEU A 23 3.38 4.86 -3.82
C LEU A 23 1.98 5.17 -4.39
N LEU A 24 1.78 6.37 -4.94
CA LEU A 24 0.54 6.75 -5.62
C LEU A 24 0.33 5.97 -6.92
N ASP A 25 1.36 5.84 -7.75
CA ASP A 25 1.33 5.00 -8.94
C ASP A 25 0.98 3.55 -8.56
N ARG A 26 1.59 3.04 -7.49
CA ARG A 26 1.30 1.69 -7.00
C ARG A 26 -0.15 1.53 -6.53
N ALA A 27 -0.67 2.50 -5.77
CA ALA A 27 -2.05 2.49 -5.31
C ALA A 27 -3.04 2.52 -6.49
N THR A 28 -2.76 3.36 -7.48
CA THR A 28 -3.55 3.47 -8.72
C THR A 28 -3.59 2.13 -9.46
N ASP A 29 -2.43 1.52 -9.67
CA ASP A 29 -2.30 0.19 -10.29
C ASP A 29 -3.12 -0.87 -9.55
N LEU A 30 -3.07 -0.88 -8.22
CA LEU A 30 -3.78 -1.86 -7.39
C LEU A 30 -5.29 -1.64 -7.43
N ALA A 31 -5.74 -0.38 -7.41
CA ALA A 31 -7.15 -0.02 -7.55
C ALA A 31 -7.68 -0.46 -8.92
N TYR A 32 -6.99 -0.12 -10.02
CA TYR A 32 -7.39 -0.53 -11.37
C TYR A 32 -7.37 -2.04 -11.58
N ARG A 33 -6.40 -2.77 -11.01
CA ARG A 33 -6.41 -4.23 -11.06
C ARG A 33 -7.61 -4.85 -10.33
N ARG A 34 -8.09 -4.20 -9.27
CA ARG A 34 -9.18 -4.72 -8.43
C ARG A 34 -10.57 -4.37 -8.95
N PHE A 35 -10.76 -3.12 -9.39
CA PHE A 35 -12.06 -2.57 -9.76
C PHE A 35 -12.23 -2.37 -11.26
N GLY A 36 -11.15 -2.46 -12.05
CA GLY A 36 -11.18 -2.31 -13.49
C GLY A 36 -11.74 -0.94 -13.89
N GLU A 37 -12.69 -0.92 -14.81
CA GLU A 37 -13.37 0.29 -15.26
C GLU A 37 -14.22 0.98 -14.17
N ALA A 38 -14.57 0.26 -13.09
CA ALA A 38 -15.30 0.83 -11.95
C ALA A 38 -14.39 1.52 -10.92
N THR A 39 -13.10 1.67 -11.22
CA THR A 39 -12.16 2.41 -10.37
C THR A 39 -12.58 3.87 -10.29
N SER A 40 -12.57 4.41 -9.08
CA SER A 40 -12.87 5.81 -8.78
C SER A 40 -11.71 6.41 -7.99
N ASP A 41 -11.69 7.74 -7.88
CA ASP A 41 -10.67 8.43 -7.11
C ASP A 41 -10.67 7.97 -5.64
N ASP A 42 -11.85 7.75 -5.04
CA ASP A 42 -11.99 7.21 -3.68
C ASP A 42 -11.31 5.83 -3.52
N HIS A 43 -11.38 4.98 -4.55
CA HIS A 43 -10.70 3.68 -4.52
C HIS A 43 -9.17 3.84 -4.54
N ILE A 44 -8.67 4.82 -5.30
CA ILE A 44 -7.23 5.12 -5.39
C ILE A 44 -6.75 5.75 -4.08
N GLU A 45 -7.50 6.69 -3.50
CA GLU A 45 -7.19 7.33 -2.22
C GLU A 45 -7.10 6.29 -1.09
N ALA A 46 -8.12 5.44 -0.94
CA ALA A 46 -8.12 4.39 0.07
C ALA A 46 -6.97 3.40 -0.11
N ALA A 47 -6.66 3.03 -1.37
CA ALA A 47 -5.50 2.19 -1.67
C ALA A 47 -4.18 2.91 -1.31
N TYR A 48 -4.07 4.21 -1.57
CA TYR A 48 -2.87 4.99 -1.30
C TYR A 48 -2.59 5.09 0.20
N GLU A 49 -3.61 5.42 1.01
CA GLU A 49 -3.49 5.45 2.47
C GLU A 49 -2.95 4.11 3.00
N ARG A 50 -3.46 3.00 2.46
CA ARG A 50 -3.05 1.66 2.88
C ARG A 50 -1.66 1.29 2.38
N VAL A 51 -1.30 1.65 1.15
CA VAL A 51 0.05 1.45 0.60
C VAL A 51 1.08 2.21 1.44
N VAL A 52 0.80 3.47 1.79
CA VAL A 52 1.67 4.29 2.64
C VAL A 52 1.83 3.64 4.02
N TYR A 53 0.73 3.23 4.65
CA TYR A 53 0.77 2.54 5.94
C TYR A 53 1.62 1.26 5.87
N ASN A 54 1.42 0.45 4.84
CA ASN A 54 2.16 -0.78 4.66
C ASN A 54 3.65 -0.52 4.38
N TRP A 55 3.98 0.48 3.58
CA TRP A 55 5.35 0.87 3.27
C TRP A 55 6.11 1.31 4.53
N GLN A 56 5.49 2.12 5.40
CA GLN A 56 6.06 2.56 6.67
C GLN A 56 6.35 1.40 7.64
N ARG A 57 5.72 0.25 7.42
CA ARG A 57 5.79 -0.94 8.27
C ARG A 57 6.45 -2.15 7.61
N GLY A 58 6.85 -2.03 6.34
CA GLY A 58 7.43 -3.15 5.58
C GLY A 58 6.45 -4.28 5.28
N LEU A 59 5.13 -4.01 5.20
CA LEU A 59 4.08 -5.03 5.07
C LEU A 59 3.77 -5.45 3.62
N GLY A 60 4.39 -4.80 2.63
CA GLY A 60 4.10 -5.04 1.20
C GLY A 60 2.67 -4.67 0.80
N ASP A 61 2.13 -5.26 -0.27
CA ASP A 61 0.83 -4.84 -0.83
C ASP A 61 -0.38 -5.64 -0.33
N ALA A 62 -0.17 -6.57 0.61
CA ALA A 62 -1.24 -7.42 1.10
C ALA A 62 -2.33 -6.58 1.80
N GLY A 63 -3.58 -6.74 1.35
CA GLY A 63 -4.72 -6.03 1.92
C GLY A 63 -4.80 -4.54 1.60
N VAL A 64 -4.06 -4.05 0.59
CA VAL A 64 -4.16 -2.66 0.11
C VAL A 64 -5.56 -2.30 -0.33
N VAL A 65 -6.16 -3.16 -1.15
CA VAL A 65 -7.52 -3.00 -1.66
C VAL A 65 -8.44 -3.92 -0.87
N THR A 66 -9.30 -3.33 -0.06
CA THR A 66 -10.37 -4.04 0.67
C THR A 66 -11.72 -3.68 0.08
N VAL A 67 -12.58 -4.68 -0.06
CA VAL A 67 -13.99 -4.43 -0.37
C VAL A 67 -14.66 -4.06 0.96
N HIS A 68 -15.18 -2.85 1.07
CA HIS A 68 -16.12 -2.50 2.13
C HIS A 68 -17.54 -2.87 1.68
#